data_AF-A0A6I9W8U7-F1
#
_entry.id   AF-A0A6I9W8U7-F1
#
_cell.length_a   1.000
_cell.length_b   1.000
_cell.length_c   1.000
_cell.angle_alpha   90.00
_cell.angle_beta   90.00
_cell.angle_gamma   90.00
#
_symmetry.space_group_name_H-M   'P 1'
#
loop_
_entity.id
_entity.type
_entity.pdbx_description
1 polymer ?
#
loop_
_entity_poly.entity_id
_entity_poly.type
_entity_poly.pdbx_seq_one_letter_code
_entity_poly.pdbx_strand_id
1 'polypeptide(L)'
;DRLAFEYDPEVDYSSHSLIMIGSMDNECQYCHAFKYKGESAGLCCTSGKISLPSLSPPPEPLKTLLAGNTSQSKLFLRKIRKFNSCFQMTSLGATKIVHNEDGHNFESTFKIQGQVYHKIGSLLPMPDADPKFLQIYFMGDEEKQANTRCAYNRIEQREEREIVEILETS
;
A
#
# COMPACT_ATOMS: atom_id res chain seq x y z
N ASP A 1 22.55 -11.43 -27.26
CA ASP A 1 23.29 -10.55 -26.33
C ASP A 1 22.32 -9.69 -25.52
N ARG A 2 22.29 -9.89 -24.21
CA ARG A 2 21.38 -9.19 -23.29
C ARG A 2 22.18 -8.17 -22.48
N LEU A 3 22.66 -7.12 -23.15
CA LEU A 3 23.36 -5.99 -22.53
C LEU A 3 22.55 -5.33 -21.40
N ALA A 4 21.22 -5.51 -21.37
CA ALA A 4 20.34 -5.02 -20.33
C ALA A 4 20.56 -5.62 -18.92
N PHE A 5 21.38 -6.67 -18.78
CA PHE A 5 21.69 -7.28 -17.47
C PHE A 5 23.15 -7.10 -17.03
N GLU A 6 23.97 -6.38 -17.78
CA GLU A 6 25.33 -6.01 -17.37
C GLU A 6 25.27 -4.66 -16.63
N TYR A 7 25.05 -4.73 -15.33
CA TYR A 7 25.18 -3.58 -14.44
C TYR A 7 26.67 -3.30 -14.21
N ASP A 8 27.12 -2.10 -14.58
CA ASP A 8 28.46 -1.59 -14.31
C ASP A 8 28.41 -0.55 -13.17
N PRO A 9 28.90 -0.88 -11.96
CA PRO A 9 28.83 0.01 -10.80
C PRO A 9 29.64 1.31 -10.96
N GLU A 10 30.57 1.37 -11.93
CA GLU A 10 31.37 2.58 -12.20
C GLU A 10 30.61 3.60 -13.05
N VAL A 11 29.49 3.20 -13.66
CA VAL A 11 28.64 4.09 -14.45
C VAL A 11 27.66 4.80 -13.53
N ASP A 12 27.73 6.15 -13.50
CA ASP A 12 26.70 6.96 -12.89
C ASP A 12 25.44 6.99 -13.76
N TYR A 13 24.62 5.94 -13.62
CA TYR A 13 23.34 5.81 -14.32
C TYR A 13 22.37 6.96 -13.99
N SER A 14 22.51 7.63 -12.85
CA SER A 14 21.60 8.72 -12.46
C SER A 14 21.74 9.96 -13.36
N SER A 15 22.93 10.20 -13.91
CA SER A 15 23.23 11.31 -14.81
C SER A 15 23.32 10.88 -16.29
N HIS A 16 23.09 9.60 -16.59
CA HIS A 16 23.24 9.07 -17.93
C HIS A 16 22.14 9.60 -18.88
N SER A 17 22.54 10.15 -20.04
CA SER A 17 21.63 10.80 -20.99
C SER A 17 20.52 9.88 -21.53
N LEU A 18 20.78 8.57 -21.65
CA LEU A 18 19.78 7.56 -22.01
C LEU A 18 18.70 7.31 -20.95
N ILE A 19 18.90 7.76 -19.70
CA ILE A 19 17.94 7.60 -18.58
C ILE A 19 17.04 8.85 -18.44
N MET A 20 17.37 9.93 -19.15
CA MET A 20 16.56 11.15 -19.19
C MET A 20 15.33 10.97 -20.09
N ILE A 21 14.28 10.33 -19.56
CA ILE A 21 12.99 10.10 -20.23
C ILE A 21 12.21 11.42 -20.44
N GLY A 22 12.53 12.46 -19.66
CA GLY A 22 11.89 13.78 -19.71
C GLY A 22 10.60 13.85 -18.88
N SER A 23 9.84 14.94 -19.05
CA SER A 23 8.55 15.12 -18.37
C SER A 23 7.43 14.30 -19.02
N MET A 24 6.47 13.86 -18.21
CA MET A 24 5.24 13.21 -18.67
C MET A 24 4.18 14.29 -18.94
N ASP A 25 4.33 15.03 -20.04
CA ASP A 25 3.54 16.24 -20.34
C ASP A 25 2.74 16.15 -21.66
N ASN A 26 2.89 15.07 -22.43
CA ASN A 26 2.18 14.91 -23.70
C ASN A 26 0.81 14.29 -23.48
N GLU A 27 -0.22 15.13 -23.44
CA GLU A 27 -1.59 14.67 -23.23
C GLU A 27 -2.17 13.94 -24.46
N CYS A 28 -2.79 12.78 -24.24
CA CYS A 28 -3.50 12.05 -25.29
C CYS A 28 -4.87 12.67 -25.59
N GLN A 29 -5.14 12.99 -26.85
CA GLN A 29 -6.42 13.58 -27.29
C GLN A 29 -7.68 12.71 -27.06
N TYR A 30 -7.51 11.40 -26.84
CA TYR A 30 -8.64 10.47 -26.71
C TYR A 30 -8.99 10.15 -25.25
N CYS A 31 -7.98 9.96 -24.39
CA CYS A 31 -8.16 9.49 -23.01
C CYS A 31 -7.56 10.43 -21.96
N HIS A 32 -6.95 11.55 -22.38
CA HIS A 32 -6.32 12.54 -21.50
C HIS A 32 -5.19 12.00 -20.62
N ALA A 33 -4.70 10.78 -20.89
CA ALA A 33 -3.51 10.25 -20.26
C ALA A 33 -2.29 11.06 -20.69
N PHE A 34 -1.46 11.47 -19.74
CA PHE A 34 -0.16 12.07 -20.00
C PHE A 34 0.85 11.00 -20.42
N LYS A 35 1.71 11.37 -21.36
CA LYS A 35 2.70 10.50 -21.99
C LYS A 35 4.08 11.14 -21.99
N TYR A 36 5.11 10.31 -22.05
CA TYR A 36 6.46 10.76 -22.34
C TYR A 36 6.65 10.97 -23.85
N LYS A 37 7.58 11.84 -24.23
CA LYS A 37 7.83 12.23 -25.62
C LYS A 37 8.19 11.05 -26.55
N GLY A 38 8.84 10.02 -26.01
CA GLY A 38 9.25 8.83 -26.77
C GLY A 38 8.18 7.76 -26.92
N GLU A 39 7.02 7.92 -26.29
CA GLU A 39 5.97 6.90 -26.31
C GLU A 39 5.16 6.93 -27.61
N SER A 40 4.78 5.75 -28.09
CA SER A 40 3.93 5.63 -29.27
C SER A 40 2.54 6.22 -29.03
N ALA A 41 1.89 6.71 -30.09
CA ALA A 41 0.54 7.28 -30.00
C ALA A 41 -0.49 6.31 -29.38
N GLY A 42 -0.28 5.00 -29.55
CA GLY A 42 -1.19 3.95 -29.10
C GLY A 42 -0.94 3.43 -27.67
N LEU A 43 0.12 3.84 -26.97
CA LEU A 43 0.51 3.19 -25.71
C LEU A 43 -0.55 3.29 -24.59
N CYS A 44 -1.32 4.38 -24.55
CA CYS A 44 -2.32 4.62 -23.52
C CYS A 44 -3.71 3.99 -23.81
N CYS A 45 -4.21 4.15 -25.04
CA CYS A 45 -5.59 3.80 -25.40
C CYS A 45 -5.72 3.13 -26.78
N THR A 46 -4.59 2.67 -27.34
CA THR A 46 -4.52 2.13 -28.70
C THR A 46 -5.13 3.10 -29.73
N SER A 47 -4.75 4.37 -29.65
CA SER A 47 -5.26 5.45 -30.52
C SER A 47 -6.78 5.61 -30.48
N GLY A 48 -7.36 5.57 -29.27
CA GLY A 48 -8.80 5.79 -29.03
C GLY A 48 -9.67 4.53 -29.16
N LYS A 49 -9.09 3.36 -29.43
CA LYS A 49 -9.85 2.09 -29.49
C LYS A 49 -10.26 1.58 -28.11
N ILE A 50 -9.53 1.96 -27.06
CA ILE A 50 -9.82 1.60 -25.67
C ILE A 50 -10.32 2.85 -24.97
N SER A 51 -11.54 2.78 -24.43
CA SER A 51 -12.09 3.79 -23.52
C SER A 51 -12.28 3.13 -22.16
N LEU A 52 -11.53 3.60 -21.16
CA LEU A 52 -11.68 3.12 -19.79
C LEU A 52 -12.82 3.87 -19.11
N PRO A 53 -13.68 3.18 -18.35
CA PRO A 53 -14.67 3.86 -17.53
C PRO A 53 -13.97 4.74 -16.49
N SER A 54 -14.56 5.89 -16.19
CA SER A 54 -14.09 6.74 -15.10
C SER A 54 -14.11 5.97 -13.78
N LEU A 55 -13.04 6.14 -12.98
CA LEU A 55 -12.98 5.56 -11.65
C LEU A 55 -14.11 6.15 -10.80
N SER A 56 -14.91 5.27 -10.18
CA SER A 56 -15.84 5.70 -9.15
C SER A 56 -15.04 6.25 -7.97
N PRO A 57 -15.48 7.37 -7.36
CA PRO A 57 -14.83 7.85 -6.15
C PRO A 57 -14.90 6.79 -5.04
N PRO A 58 -13.90 6.72 -4.15
CA PRO A 58 -13.99 5.88 -2.96
C PRO A 58 -15.25 6.22 -2.14
N PRO A 59 -15.82 5.26 -1.39
CA PRO A 59 -16.89 5.55 -0.44
C PRO A 59 -16.37 6.46 0.70
N GLU A 60 -17.27 7.15 1.39
CA GLU A 60 -16.93 7.76 2.68
C GLU A 60 -16.80 6.68 3.75
N PRO A 61 -15.89 6.82 4.73
CA PRO A 61 -15.04 7.99 4.99
C PRO A 61 -13.71 8.01 4.21
N LEU A 62 -13.40 6.96 3.42
CA LEU A 62 -12.12 6.82 2.72
C LEU A 62 -11.87 7.97 1.74
N LYS A 63 -12.89 8.45 1.04
CA LYS A 63 -12.78 9.61 0.15
C LYS A 63 -12.25 10.84 0.87
N THR A 64 -12.82 11.19 2.03
CA THR A 64 -12.35 12.32 2.84
C THR A 64 -10.93 12.10 3.36
N LEU A 65 -10.63 10.88 3.82
CA LEU A 65 -9.30 10.53 4.36
C LEU A 65 -8.20 10.52 3.28
N LEU A 66 -8.54 10.23 2.03
CA LEU A 66 -7.60 10.23 0.90
C LEU A 66 -7.41 11.61 0.26
N ALA A 67 -8.23 12.61 0.60
CA ALA A 67 -8.19 13.93 -0.03
C ALA A 67 -7.01 14.82 0.40
N GLY A 68 -6.35 14.54 1.54
CA GLY A 68 -5.20 15.30 2.05
C GLY A 68 -5.48 16.76 2.45
N ASN A 69 -6.75 17.14 2.56
CA ASN A 69 -7.23 18.50 2.82
C ASN A 69 -7.37 18.87 4.31
N THR A 70 -7.52 17.90 5.20
CA THR A 70 -7.71 18.08 6.65
C THR A 70 -6.50 17.58 7.44
N SER A 71 -6.42 17.91 8.73
CA SER A 71 -5.40 17.35 9.64
C SER A 71 -5.49 15.83 9.72
N GLN A 72 -6.72 15.29 9.80
CA GLN A 72 -6.98 13.85 9.84
C GLN A 72 -6.57 13.16 8.54
N SER A 73 -6.93 13.71 7.36
CA SER A 73 -6.52 13.09 6.08
C SER A 73 -5.01 13.13 5.87
N LYS A 74 -4.34 14.21 6.28
CA LYS A 74 -2.86 14.28 6.28
C LYS A 74 -2.23 13.27 7.24
N LEU A 75 -2.79 13.10 8.44
CA LEU A 75 -2.35 12.09 9.40
C LEU A 75 -2.55 10.67 8.86
N PHE A 76 -3.73 10.41 8.28
CA PHE A 76 -4.06 9.15 7.62
C PHE A 76 -3.06 8.81 6.52
N LEU A 77 -2.86 9.70 5.55
CA LEU A 77 -1.91 9.50 4.44
C LEU A 77 -0.48 9.26 4.94
N ARG A 78 -0.02 10.04 5.92
CA ARG A 78 1.32 9.90 6.51
C ARG A 78 1.52 8.53 7.19
N LYS A 79 0.47 7.99 7.81
CA LYS A 79 0.53 6.73 8.57
C LYS A 79 -0.35 5.62 7.97
N ILE A 80 -0.64 5.68 6.67
CA ILE A 80 -1.65 4.81 6.01
C ILE A 80 -1.36 3.32 6.20
N ARG A 81 -0.08 2.93 6.19
CA ARG A 81 0.34 1.55 6.46
C ARG A 81 -0.08 1.08 7.87
N LYS A 82 0.01 1.95 8.87
CA LYS A 82 -0.39 1.66 10.25
C LYS A 82 -1.90 1.48 10.35
N PHE A 83 -2.68 2.34 9.70
CA PHE A 83 -4.13 2.22 9.65
C PHE A 83 -4.57 0.96 8.89
N ASN A 84 -4.01 0.68 7.70
CA ASN A 84 -4.29 -0.56 6.98
C ASN A 84 -3.96 -1.81 7.81
N SER A 85 -2.90 -1.76 8.62
CA SER A 85 -2.52 -2.86 9.53
C SER A 85 -3.51 -3.08 10.67
N CYS A 86 -4.29 -2.07 11.06
CA CYS A 86 -5.38 -2.23 12.04
C CYS A 86 -6.49 -3.15 11.51
N PHE A 87 -6.76 -3.06 10.22
CA PHE A 87 -7.84 -3.79 9.53
C PHE A 87 -7.33 -5.01 8.75
N GLN A 88 -6.11 -5.47 9.01
CA GLN A 88 -5.59 -6.67 8.37
C GLN A 88 -6.25 -7.93 8.95
N MET A 89 -6.86 -8.73 8.09
CA MET A 89 -7.47 -10.01 8.47
C MET A 89 -6.49 -11.19 8.41
N THR A 90 -5.32 -10.97 7.82
CA THR A 90 -4.27 -11.99 7.64
C THR A 90 -2.92 -11.38 7.97
N SER A 91 -1.96 -12.23 8.32
CA SER A 91 -0.55 -11.85 8.44
C SER A 91 0.32 -12.79 7.65
N LEU A 92 1.53 -12.32 7.35
CA LEU A 92 2.58 -13.14 6.76
C LEU A 92 3.54 -13.57 7.87
N GLY A 93 3.80 -14.87 7.96
CA GLY A 93 4.81 -15.45 8.83
C GLY A 93 5.96 -16.04 8.03
N ALA A 94 7.18 -16.01 8.58
CA ALA A 94 8.35 -16.63 7.99
C ALA A 94 9.17 -17.35 9.07
N THR A 95 9.79 -18.48 8.72
CA THR A 95 10.67 -19.23 9.63
C THR A 95 11.95 -18.45 9.95
N LYS A 96 12.45 -17.69 8.98
CA LYS A 96 13.61 -16.81 9.13
C LYS A 96 13.30 -15.48 8.47
N ILE A 97 13.56 -14.39 9.19
CA ILE A 97 13.49 -13.03 8.67
C ILE A 97 14.93 -12.53 8.58
N VAL A 98 15.34 -12.06 7.39
CA VAL A 98 16.64 -11.43 7.17
C VAL A 98 16.38 -9.95 6.96
N HIS A 99 16.99 -9.12 7.79
CA HIS A 99 16.97 -7.68 7.64
C HIS A 99 18.25 -7.26 6.91
N ASN A 100 18.13 -6.35 5.94
CA ASN A 100 19.31 -5.72 5.35
C ASN A 100 19.86 -4.74 6.41
N GLU A 101 21.05 -5.04 6.95
CA GLU A 101 21.69 -4.24 7.99
C GLU A 101 22.38 -2.99 7.42
N ASP A 102 22.55 -2.91 6.10
CA ASP A 102 23.35 -1.91 5.39
C ASP A 102 22.74 -0.50 5.38
N GLY A 103 21.65 -0.26 6.11
CA GLY A 103 21.03 1.07 6.25
C GLY A 103 20.35 1.63 4.98
N HIS A 104 20.49 0.96 3.84
CA HIS A 104 19.80 1.27 2.59
C HIS A 104 18.33 0.85 2.66
N ASN A 105 17.57 1.57 3.47
CA ASN A 105 16.13 1.39 3.74
C ASN A 105 15.23 1.83 2.57
N PHE A 106 15.74 1.79 1.33
CA PHE A 106 15.02 2.22 0.13
C PHE A 106 14.15 1.13 -0.47
N GLU A 107 14.41 -0.13 -0.14
CA GLU A 107 13.67 -1.25 -0.71
C GLU A 107 12.35 -1.48 0.07
N SER A 108 11.23 -1.06 -0.53
CA SER A 108 9.89 -1.25 0.02
C SER A 108 9.36 -2.68 -0.17
N THR A 109 10.13 -3.53 -0.85
CA THR A 109 9.81 -4.91 -1.17
C THR A 109 10.57 -5.87 -0.26
N PHE A 110 9.87 -6.85 0.30
CA PHE A 110 10.48 -7.99 0.99
C PHE A 110 10.55 -9.17 0.02
N LYS A 111 11.63 -9.96 0.12
CA LYS A 111 11.85 -11.14 -0.73
C LYS A 111 11.52 -12.40 0.07
N ILE A 112 10.73 -13.29 -0.52
CA ILE A 112 10.41 -14.59 0.07
C ILE A 112 11.19 -15.66 -0.68
N GLN A 113 11.87 -16.53 0.06
CA GLN A 113 12.47 -17.74 -0.48
C GLN A 113 11.68 -18.97 -0.01
N GLY A 114 11.18 -19.76 -0.96
CA GLY A 114 10.41 -20.97 -0.70
C GLY A 114 8.93 -20.86 -1.10
N GLN A 115 8.12 -21.77 -0.60
CA GLN A 115 6.69 -21.83 -0.89
C GLN A 115 5.87 -21.07 0.16
N VAL A 116 4.89 -20.29 -0.29
CA VAL A 116 3.89 -19.65 0.57
C VAL A 116 2.69 -20.58 0.71
N TYR A 117 2.27 -20.85 1.95
CA TYR A 117 1.06 -21.62 2.24
C TYR A 117 0.12 -20.82 3.14
N HIS A 118 -1.18 -21.04 2.98
CA HIS A 118 -2.18 -20.46 3.87
C HIS A 118 -2.25 -21.26 5.18
N LYS A 119 -1.94 -20.61 6.30
CA LYS A 119 -2.16 -21.16 7.63
C LYS A 119 -3.47 -20.62 8.17
N ILE A 120 -4.55 -21.39 8.01
CA ILE A 120 -5.85 -21.07 8.59
C ILE A 120 -5.80 -21.44 10.08
N GLY A 121 -5.90 -20.43 10.94
CA GLY A 121 -5.96 -20.61 12.38
C GLY A 121 -7.35 -21.03 12.86
N SER A 122 -7.47 -21.25 14.17
CA SER A 122 -8.79 -21.39 14.81
C SER A 122 -9.63 -20.14 14.58
N LEU A 123 -10.93 -20.33 14.35
CA LEU A 123 -11.87 -19.22 14.28
C LEU A 123 -11.99 -18.53 15.65
N LEU A 124 -11.97 -19.28 16.74
CA LEU A 124 -12.00 -18.74 18.09
C LEU A 124 -10.59 -18.58 18.67
N PRO A 125 -10.34 -17.58 19.53
CA PRO A 125 -9.11 -17.51 20.30
C PRO A 125 -8.92 -18.76 21.14
N MET A 126 -7.66 -19.15 21.35
CA MET A 126 -7.33 -20.21 22.31
C MET A 126 -7.66 -19.73 23.73
N PRO A 127 -7.82 -20.64 24.71
CA PRO A 127 -7.93 -20.26 26.12
C PRO A 127 -6.79 -19.31 26.52
N ASP A 128 -7.12 -18.25 27.23
CA ASP A 128 -6.20 -17.21 27.71
C ASP A 128 -5.44 -16.42 26.62
N ALA A 129 -5.87 -16.50 25.36
CA ALA A 129 -5.30 -15.74 24.25
C ALA A 129 -6.24 -14.62 23.78
N ASP A 130 -5.68 -13.44 23.52
CA ASP A 130 -6.41 -12.34 22.91
C ASP A 130 -6.78 -12.65 21.45
N PRO A 131 -7.94 -12.18 20.96
CA PRO A 131 -8.31 -12.26 19.55
C PRO A 131 -7.26 -11.61 18.64
N LYS A 132 -6.98 -12.23 17.50
CA LYS A 132 -6.04 -11.70 16.48
C LYS A 132 -6.59 -11.79 15.07
N PHE A 133 -6.18 -10.85 14.22
CA PHE A 133 -6.51 -10.82 12.79
C PHE A 133 -8.03 -10.89 12.55
N LEU A 134 -8.50 -11.86 11.76
CA LEU A 134 -9.92 -12.09 11.50
C LEU A 134 -10.75 -12.25 12.79
N GLN A 135 -10.18 -12.81 13.87
CA GLN A 135 -10.89 -13.02 15.14
C GLN A 135 -11.37 -11.70 15.76
N ILE A 136 -10.66 -10.59 15.52
CA ILE A 136 -11.03 -9.31 16.09
C ILE A 136 -12.43 -8.88 15.62
N TYR A 137 -12.83 -9.22 14.39
CA TYR A 137 -14.10 -8.77 13.80
C TYR A 137 -15.37 -9.37 14.41
N PHE A 138 -15.27 -10.48 15.13
CA PHE A 138 -16.43 -11.17 15.70
C PHE A 138 -16.27 -11.47 17.19
N MET A 139 -15.17 -11.03 17.82
CA MET A 139 -14.91 -11.21 19.24
C MET A 139 -15.14 -9.90 19.99
N GLY A 140 -16.39 -9.64 20.39
CA GLY A 140 -16.79 -8.44 21.15
C GLY A 140 -17.53 -7.40 20.32
N ASP A 141 -17.89 -6.30 20.99
CA ASP A 141 -18.52 -5.12 20.38
C ASP A 141 -17.51 -4.21 19.69
N GLU A 142 -18.00 -3.25 18.91
CA GLU A 142 -17.18 -2.30 18.13
C GLU A 142 -16.08 -1.64 18.96
N GLU A 143 -16.37 -1.27 20.22
CA GLU A 143 -15.38 -0.66 21.11
C GLU A 143 -14.24 -1.62 21.44
N LYS A 144 -14.56 -2.88 21.79
CA LYS A 144 -13.53 -3.89 22.07
C LYS A 144 -12.71 -4.20 20.82
N GLN A 145 -13.32 -4.20 19.64
CA GLN A 145 -12.61 -4.41 18.38
C GLN A 145 -11.61 -3.28 18.12
N ALA A 146 -12.05 -2.03 18.19
CA ALA A 146 -11.21 -0.85 18.00
C ALA A 146 -10.05 -0.79 19.02
N ASN A 147 -10.33 -1.06 20.31
CA ASN A 147 -9.32 -1.13 21.36
C ASN A 147 -8.25 -2.19 21.04
N THR A 148 -8.68 -3.38 20.61
CA THR A 148 -7.78 -4.48 20.27
C THR A 148 -6.90 -4.12 19.08
N ARG A 149 -7.46 -3.53 18.02
CA ARG A 149 -6.69 -3.05 16.86
C ARG A 149 -5.66 -2.00 17.24
N CYS A 150 -6.07 -1.05 18.07
CA CYS A 150 -5.20 0.03 18.55
C CYS A 150 -4.02 -0.54 19.35
N ALA A 151 -4.28 -1.48 20.26
CA ALA A 151 -3.25 -2.13 21.06
C ALA A 151 -2.21 -2.87 20.18
N TYR A 152 -2.65 -3.69 19.24
CA TYR A 152 -1.72 -4.43 18.35
C TYR A 152 -0.89 -3.53 17.44
N ASN A 153 -1.45 -2.39 17.04
CA ASN A 153 -0.80 -1.47 16.10
C ASN A 153 -0.13 -0.28 16.78
N ARG A 154 0.00 -0.29 18.11
CA ARG A 154 0.62 0.78 18.91
C ARG A 154 0.01 2.15 18.61
N ILE A 155 -1.31 2.19 18.50
CA ILE A 155 -2.08 3.42 18.37
C ILE A 155 -2.30 3.97 19.78
N GLU A 156 -1.53 4.99 20.12
CA GLU A 156 -1.52 5.60 21.47
C GLU A 156 -2.08 7.02 21.44
N GLN A 157 -1.97 7.70 20.29
CA GLN A 157 -2.43 9.07 20.14
C GLN A 157 -3.93 9.11 19.89
N ARG A 158 -4.62 10.05 20.54
CA ARG A 158 -6.07 10.24 20.41
C ARG A 158 -6.48 10.47 18.95
N GLU A 159 -5.74 11.28 18.22
CA GLU A 159 -6.04 11.62 16.83
C GLU A 159 -5.87 10.41 15.88
N GLU A 160 -4.98 9.47 16.21
CA GLU A 160 -4.86 8.21 15.48
C GLU A 160 -6.05 7.28 15.80
N ARG A 161 -6.46 7.23 17.07
CA ARG A 161 -7.60 6.42 17.50
C ARG A 161 -8.91 6.87 16.84
N GLU A 162 -9.14 8.18 16.77
CA GLU A 162 -10.31 8.76 16.08
C GLU A 162 -10.38 8.31 14.61
N ILE A 163 -9.23 8.17 13.92
CA ILE A 163 -9.20 7.65 12.55
C ILE A 163 -9.58 6.17 12.49
N VAL A 164 -9.12 5.35 13.45
CA VAL A 164 -9.51 3.93 13.53
C VAL A 164 -11.01 3.80 13.76
N GLU A 165 -11.58 4.58 14.67
CA GLU A 165 -13.02 4.58 14.95
C GLU A 165 -13.84 5.02 13.74
N ILE A 166 -13.39 6.06 13.01
CA ILE A 166 -14.02 6.46 11.73
C ILE A 166 -14.04 5.29 10.74
N LEU A 167 -12.93 4.57 10.62
CA LEU A 167 -12.79 3.45 9.68
C LEU A 167 -13.56 2.18 10.10
N GLU A 168 -13.98 2.03 11.37
CA GLU A 168 -14.84 0.92 11.78
C GLU A 168 -16.29 1.10 11.34
N THR A 169 -16.72 2.34 11.10
CA THR A 169 -18.11 2.67 10.73
C THR A 169 -18.39 2.57 9.22
N SER A 170 -17.42 2.12 8.42
CA SER A 170 -17.47 2.08 6.94
C SER A 170 -17.95 0.77 6.34
#